data_AF-C4L1B7-F1
#
_entry.id   AF-C4L1B7-F1
#
_cell.length_a   1.000
_cell.length_b   1.000
_cell.length_c   1.000
_cell.angle_alpha   90.00
_cell.angle_beta   90.00
_cell.angle_gamma   90.00
#
_symmetry.space_group_name_H-M   'P 1'
#
loop_
_entity.id
_entity.type
_entity.pdbx_description
1 polymer ?
#
loop_
_entity_poly.entity_id
_entity_poly.type
_entity_poly.pdbx_seq_one_letter_code
_entity_poly.pdbx_strand_id
1 'polypeptide(L)'
;MTGVNLLMTLKTLKERLIHNRLEVQREEGYVETELFTFQPPATKDDLARLPHRSPSQMIDFLTLHNGAQLFVHPTYGGRIQLFSVEEINEYQEIWECPEQFIPVGAGRDGEWIVCEVVNEHENYIWVGEFLTYTDDTEKLPMDYTRWFDYLIVAQGAHFWDWFRG
;
A
#
# COMPACT_ATOMS: atom_id res chain seq x y z
N MET A 1 2.30 -24.53 0.94
CA MET A 1 1.62 -23.33 0.39
C MET A 1 2.66 -22.54 -0.34
N THR A 2 2.54 -22.37 -1.66
CA THR A 2 3.36 -21.40 -2.41
C THR A 2 3.08 -20.01 -1.83
N GLY A 3 4.08 -19.34 -1.29
CA GLY A 3 3.93 -18.03 -0.65
C GLY A 3 3.39 -16.98 -1.64
N VAL A 4 2.63 -16.01 -1.12
CA VAL A 4 2.15 -14.84 -1.88
C VAL A 4 3.37 -14.09 -2.44
N ASN A 5 3.28 -13.62 -3.68
CA ASN A 5 4.38 -12.91 -4.35
C ASN A 5 3.89 -11.58 -4.90
N LEU A 6 4.39 -10.47 -4.33
CA LEU A 6 3.99 -9.11 -4.69
C LEU A 6 4.14 -8.81 -6.19
N LEU A 7 5.23 -9.27 -6.81
CA LEU A 7 5.47 -9.02 -8.24
C LEU A 7 4.49 -9.77 -9.13
N MET A 8 4.09 -10.98 -8.74
CA MET A 8 3.04 -11.73 -9.44
C MET A 8 1.68 -11.04 -9.29
N THR A 9 1.32 -10.60 -8.09
CA THR A 9 0.09 -9.84 -7.85
C THR A 9 0.07 -8.55 -8.69
N LEU A 10 1.16 -7.78 -8.71
CA LEU A 10 1.26 -6.55 -9.51
C LEU A 10 1.17 -6.84 -11.02
N LYS A 11 1.88 -7.87 -11.49
CA LYS A 11 1.86 -8.28 -12.90
C LYS A 11 0.44 -8.65 -13.34
N THR A 12 -0.22 -9.52 -12.58
CA THR A 12 -1.57 -10.01 -12.91
C THR A 12 -2.63 -8.91 -12.77
N LEU A 13 -2.49 -7.99 -11.82
CA LEU A 13 -3.30 -6.77 -11.76
C LEU A 13 -3.18 -5.98 -13.07
N LYS A 14 -1.95 -5.70 -13.50
CA LYS A 14 -1.69 -4.92 -14.72
C LYS A 14 -2.23 -5.57 -15.98
N GLU A 15 -2.16 -6.89 -16.09
CA GLU A 15 -2.74 -7.65 -17.20
C GLU A 15 -4.28 -7.51 -17.27
N ARG A 16 -4.94 -7.23 -16.15
CA ARG A 16 -6.40 -6.99 -16.10
C ARG A 16 -6.79 -5.54 -16.43
N LEU A 17 -5.84 -4.60 -16.42
CA LEU A 17 -6.15 -3.19 -16.68
C LEU A 17 -6.39 -2.94 -18.17
N ILE A 18 -7.47 -2.24 -18.50
CA ILE A 18 -7.77 -1.75 -19.85
C ILE A 18 -7.61 -0.23 -19.84
N HIS A 19 -6.60 0.30 -20.54
CA HIS A 19 -6.25 1.72 -20.51
C HIS A 19 -6.08 2.27 -19.08
N ASN A 20 -5.37 1.50 -18.22
CA ASN A 20 -5.17 1.77 -16.80
C ASN A 20 -6.46 1.82 -15.97
N ARG A 21 -7.52 1.16 -16.42
CA ARG A 21 -8.80 1.09 -15.71
C ARG A 21 -9.18 -0.34 -15.37
N LEU A 22 -9.89 -0.51 -14.27
CA LEU A 22 -10.46 -1.78 -13.85
C LEU A 22 -11.94 -1.58 -13.52
N GLU A 23 -12.78 -2.48 -14.02
CA GLU A 23 -14.15 -2.61 -13.53
C GLU A 23 -14.10 -3.35 -12.19
N VAL A 24 -14.64 -2.71 -11.14
CA VAL A 24 -14.64 -3.23 -9.77
C VAL A 24 -16.06 -3.35 -9.25
N GLN A 25 -16.30 -4.40 -8.48
CA GLN A 25 -17.53 -4.60 -7.74
C GLN A 25 -17.39 -3.99 -6.33
N ARG A 26 -18.33 -3.14 -5.98
CA ARG A 26 -18.49 -2.47 -4.69
C ARG A 26 -19.53 -3.16 -3.83
N GLU A 27 -19.69 -2.64 -2.61
CA GLU A 27 -20.76 -3.02 -1.71
C GLU A 27 -22.13 -2.86 -2.36
N GLU A 28 -23.12 -3.59 -1.86
CA GLU A 28 -24.49 -3.63 -2.40
C GLU A 28 -24.60 -4.07 -3.88
N GLY A 29 -23.50 -4.53 -4.49
CA GLY A 29 -23.47 -5.00 -5.87
C GLY A 29 -23.29 -3.90 -6.91
N TYR A 30 -22.95 -2.68 -6.52
CA TYR A 30 -22.60 -1.62 -7.47
C TYR A 30 -21.32 -1.98 -8.24
N VAL A 31 -21.24 -1.52 -9.48
CA VAL A 31 -20.06 -1.73 -10.34
C VAL A 31 -19.57 -0.39 -10.81
N GLU A 32 -18.28 -0.14 -10.65
CA GLU A 32 -17.62 1.11 -11.02
C GLU A 32 -16.37 0.84 -11.83
N THR A 33 -15.98 1.81 -12.67
CA THR A 33 -14.69 1.76 -13.37
C THR A 33 -13.72 2.72 -12.72
N GLU A 34 -12.66 2.18 -12.13
CA GLU A 34 -11.65 2.97 -11.43
C GLU A 34 -10.33 3.05 -12.17
N LEU A 35 -9.60 4.14 -11.93
CA LEU A 35 -8.34 4.46 -12.57
C LEU A 35 -7.16 4.04 -11.69
N PHE A 36 -6.11 3.59 -12.36
CA PHE A 36 -4.81 3.28 -11.76
C PHE A 36 -3.74 4.17 -12.39
N THR A 37 -2.82 4.68 -11.59
CA THR A 37 -1.65 5.40 -12.08
C THR A 37 -0.42 4.84 -11.38
N PHE A 38 0.58 4.47 -12.18
CA PHE A 38 1.86 3.97 -11.67
C PHE A 38 2.95 4.92 -12.10
N GLN A 39 3.75 5.40 -11.16
CA GLN A 39 4.86 6.28 -11.48
C GLN A 39 6.01 5.52 -12.15
N PRO A 40 6.91 6.22 -12.85
CA PRO A 40 8.15 5.62 -13.33
C PRO A 40 8.96 4.96 -12.18
N PRO A 41 9.84 3.99 -12.50
CA PRO A 41 10.78 3.40 -11.55
C PRO A 41 11.54 4.42 -10.70
N ALA A 42 11.79 4.09 -9.43
CA ALA A 42 12.71 4.85 -8.59
C ALA A 42 14.14 4.69 -9.11
N THR A 43 14.92 5.78 -9.04
CA THR A 43 16.34 5.72 -9.37
C THR A 43 17.13 5.05 -8.24
N LYS A 44 18.39 4.68 -8.51
CA LYS A 44 19.28 4.17 -7.44
C LYS A 44 19.49 5.19 -6.33
N ASP A 45 19.55 6.47 -6.69
CA ASP A 45 19.73 7.57 -5.75
C ASP A 45 18.46 7.77 -4.90
N ASP A 46 17.28 7.55 -5.47
CA ASP A 46 16.04 7.49 -4.69
C ASP A 46 16.08 6.33 -3.69
N LEU A 47 16.31 5.11 -4.18
CA LEU A 47 16.28 3.92 -3.32
C LEU A 47 17.33 3.97 -2.19
N ALA A 48 18.47 4.64 -2.40
CA ALA A 48 19.49 4.85 -1.38
C ALA A 48 19.05 5.78 -0.24
N ARG A 49 17.97 6.55 -0.42
CA ARG A 49 17.37 7.44 0.60
C ARG A 49 16.30 6.76 1.44
N LEU A 50 15.92 5.51 1.12
CA LEU A 50 14.95 4.78 1.94
C LEU A 50 15.53 4.45 3.33
N PRO A 51 14.67 4.32 4.35
CA PRO A 51 15.08 3.77 5.64
C PRO A 51 15.84 2.45 5.46
N HIS A 52 16.97 2.27 6.13
CA HIS A 52 17.83 1.08 5.95
C HIS A 52 17.06 -0.24 6.15
N ARG A 53 16.04 -0.25 7.02
CA ARG A 53 15.24 -1.42 7.35
C ARG A 53 14.04 -1.63 6.42
N SER A 54 13.90 -0.87 5.33
CA SER A 54 12.79 -1.05 4.38
C SER A 54 12.65 -2.50 3.91
N PRO A 55 11.44 -3.10 3.98
CA PRO A 55 11.20 -4.45 3.50
C PRO A 55 11.59 -4.61 2.03
N SER A 56 12.25 -5.72 1.70
CA SER A 56 12.68 -6.00 0.32
C SER A 56 11.53 -5.93 -0.69
N GLN A 57 10.33 -6.33 -0.31
CA GLN A 57 9.16 -6.32 -1.19
C GLN A 57 8.64 -4.90 -1.49
N MET A 58 8.89 -3.95 -0.58
CA MET A 58 8.64 -2.53 -0.82
C MET A 58 9.67 -1.96 -1.80
N ILE A 59 10.95 -2.31 -1.62
CA ILE A 59 12.03 -1.91 -2.53
C ILE A 59 11.79 -2.48 -3.94
N ASP A 60 11.34 -3.73 -4.04
CA ASP A 60 10.97 -4.36 -5.31
C ASP A 60 9.83 -3.60 -6.01
N PHE A 61 8.81 -3.18 -5.26
CA PHE A 61 7.74 -2.35 -5.81
C PHE A 61 8.28 -1.02 -6.32
N LEU A 62 9.06 -0.30 -5.51
CA LEU A 62 9.61 1.03 -5.84
C LEU A 62 10.57 1.00 -7.03
N THR A 63 11.31 -0.10 -7.19
CA THR A 63 12.18 -0.36 -8.34
C THR A 63 11.38 -0.46 -9.65
N LEU A 64 10.10 -0.82 -9.59
CA LEU A 64 9.21 -0.84 -10.75
C LEU A 64 8.40 0.47 -10.86
N HIS A 65 7.90 0.97 -9.74
CA HIS A 65 7.02 2.15 -9.64
C HIS A 65 7.32 2.96 -8.39
N ASN A 66 7.87 4.17 -8.56
CA ASN A 66 8.13 5.10 -7.47
C ASN A 66 6.84 5.77 -6.99
N GLY A 67 5.95 4.99 -6.40
CA GLY A 67 4.61 5.38 -6.00
C GLY A 67 3.53 5.03 -7.03
N ALA A 68 2.30 4.95 -6.54
CA ALA A 68 1.13 4.64 -7.34
C ALA A 68 -0.16 5.23 -6.73
N GLN A 69 -1.16 5.44 -7.56
CA GLN A 69 -2.53 5.71 -7.14
C GLN A 69 -3.40 4.57 -7.64
N LEU A 70 -4.03 3.85 -6.72
CA LEU A 70 -4.86 2.70 -6.98
C LEU A 70 -6.32 3.07 -6.72
N PHE A 71 -7.23 2.43 -7.45
CA PHE A 71 -8.67 2.52 -7.18
C PHE A 71 -9.19 3.97 -7.16
N VAL A 72 -8.74 4.80 -8.11
CA VAL A 72 -9.14 6.22 -8.16
C VAL A 72 -10.52 6.35 -8.80
N HIS A 73 -11.50 6.90 -8.09
CA HIS A 73 -12.81 7.14 -8.70
C HIS A 73 -12.69 8.30 -9.70
N PRO A 74 -13.14 8.14 -10.97
CA PRO A 74 -12.89 9.11 -12.04
C PRO A 74 -13.54 10.48 -11.81
N THR A 75 -14.68 10.53 -11.11
CA THR A 75 -15.42 11.78 -10.82
C THR A 75 -15.15 12.32 -9.41
N TYR A 76 -15.30 11.49 -8.38
CA TYR A 76 -15.21 11.93 -6.98
C TYR A 76 -13.80 11.88 -6.39
N GLY A 77 -12.81 11.33 -7.12
CA GLY A 77 -11.49 11.09 -6.56
C GLY A 77 -11.55 10.00 -5.49
N GLY A 78 -10.86 10.21 -4.37
CA GLY A 78 -10.57 9.11 -3.46
C GLY A 78 -9.59 8.11 -4.11
N ARG A 79 -8.65 7.60 -3.34
CA ARG A 79 -7.61 6.71 -3.86
C ARG A 79 -6.96 5.97 -2.73
N ILE A 80 -6.39 4.82 -3.04
CA ILE A 80 -5.36 4.25 -2.19
C ILE A 80 -4.03 4.62 -2.80
N GLN A 81 -3.28 5.44 -2.08
CA GLN A 81 -1.98 5.91 -2.52
C GLN A 81 -0.89 5.01 -1.96
N LEU A 82 -0.02 4.52 -2.83
CA LEU A 82 1.27 3.94 -2.44
C LEU A 82 2.33 5.02 -2.63
N PHE A 83 3.10 5.28 -1.58
CA PHE A 83 4.05 6.38 -1.57
C PHE A 83 5.27 6.12 -2.45
N SER A 84 5.74 7.19 -3.07
CA SER A 84 7.08 7.29 -3.64
C SER A 84 8.13 7.37 -2.53
N VAL A 85 9.41 7.18 -2.86
CA VAL A 85 10.52 7.37 -1.91
C VAL A 85 10.48 8.75 -1.24
N GLU A 86 10.17 9.80 -2.00
CA GLU A 86 10.10 11.16 -1.47
C GLU A 86 9.00 11.28 -0.42
N GLU A 87 7.81 10.78 -0.75
CA GLU A 87 6.66 10.79 0.16
C GLU A 87 6.92 9.91 1.39
N ILE A 88 7.60 8.77 1.25
CA ILE A 88 7.99 7.94 2.40
C ILE A 88 8.83 8.76 3.39
N ASN A 89 9.84 9.48 2.90
CA ASN A 89 10.71 10.29 3.75
C ASN A 89 9.98 11.50 4.35
N GLU A 90 9.17 12.19 3.54
CA GLU A 90 8.36 13.32 4.00
C GLU A 90 7.40 12.88 5.12
N TYR A 91 6.65 11.80 4.91
CA TYR A 91 5.69 11.32 5.90
C TYR A 91 6.36 10.61 7.08
N GLN A 92 7.59 10.12 6.96
CA GLN A 92 8.34 9.61 8.13
C GLN A 92 8.48 10.73 9.18
N GLU A 93 8.77 11.96 8.72
CA GLU A 93 8.89 13.13 9.58
C GLU A 93 7.52 13.68 10.01
N ILE A 94 6.58 13.88 9.06
CA ILE A 94 5.28 14.49 9.35
C ILE A 94 4.44 13.62 10.30
N TRP A 95 4.50 12.29 10.16
CA TRP A 95 3.72 11.35 10.98
C TRP A 95 4.46 10.91 12.24
N GLU A 96 5.63 11.50 12.51
CA GLU A 96 6.50 11.18 13.65
C GLU A 96 6.72 9.65 13.80
N CYS A 97 6.85 8.96 12.68
CA CYS A 97 6.98 7.50 12.64
C CYS A 97 8.24 7.07 13.40
N PRO A 98 8.14 6.16 14.39
CA PRO A 98 9.32 5.57 15.02
C PRO A 98 10.19 4.83 14.00
N GLU A 99 11.47 4.57 14.32
CA GLU A 99 12.45 3.99 13.37
C GLU A 99 11.97 2.69 12.71
N GLN A 100 11.24 1.85 13.44
CA GLN A 100 10.71 0.59 12.91
C GLN A 100 9.45 0.76 12.05
N PHE A 101 8.84 1.93 12.01
CA PHE A 101 7.62 2.19 11.26
C PHE A 101 7.94 3.02 10.01
N ILE A 102 7.54 2.51 8.85
CA ILE A 102 7.78 3.14 7.56
C ILE A 102 6.44 3.47 6.92
N PRO A 103 6.11 4.74 6.64
CA PRO A 103 4.88 5.08 5.95
C PRO A 103 4.94 4.52 4.53
N VAL A 104 3.90 3.81 4.10
CA VAL A 104 3.87 3.16 2.79
C VAL A 104 2.77 3.69 1.89
N GLY A 105 1.82 4.42 2.46
CA GLY A 105 0.69 4.93 1.71
C GLY A 105 -0.37 5.59 2.56
N ALA A 106 -1.44 5.99 1.89
CA ALA A 106 -2.64 6.51 2.52
C ALA A 106 -3.90 5.84 1.92
N GLY A 107 -4.88 5.58 2.78
CA GLY A 107 -6.19 5.07 2.44
C GLY A 107 -7.08 6.12 1.76
N ARG A 108 -8.28 5.70 1.37
CA ARG A 108 -9.23 6.56 0.62
C ARG A 108 -9.69 7.75 1.45
N ASP A 109 -9.85 7.54 2.75
CA ASP A 109 -10.36 8.52 3.69
C ASP A 109 -9.23 9.22 4.48
N GLY A 110 -7.98 8.98 4.05
CA GLY A 110 -6.79 9.58 4.64
C GLY A 110 -6.16 8.74 5.74
N GLU A 111 -6.58 7.48 5.90
CA GLU A 111 -5.97 6.55 6.86
C GLU A 111 -4.48 6.38 6.54
N TRP A 112 -3.65 6.41 7.57
CA TRP A 112 -2.22 6.18 7.42
C TRP A 112 -1.99 4.70 7.23
N ILE A 113 -1.23 4.34 6.21
CA ILE A 113 -0.81 2.97 5.97
C ILE A 113 0.69 2.92 6.24
N VAL A 114 1.07 2.18 7.28
CA VAL A 114 2.44 2.15 7.80
C VAL A 114 2.88 0.71 7.94
N CYS A 115 4.12 0.42 7.58
CA CYS A 115 4.74 -0.89 7.71
C CYS A 115 5.68 -0.90 8.91
N GLU A 116 5.35 -1.69 9.92
CA GLU A 116 6.21 -2.00 11.06
C GLU A 116 7.21 -3.09 10.67
N VAL A 117 8.51 -2.80 10.77
CA VAL A 117 9.59 -3.75 10.49
C VAL A 117 10.13 -4.30 11.80
N VAL A 118 9.81 -5.56 12.08
CA VAL A 118 10.28 -6.26 13.29
C VAL A 118 11.71 -6.75 13.07
N ASN A 119 11.98 -7.34 11.91
CA ASN A 119 13.31 -7.80 11.48
C ASN A 119 13.37 -7.92 9.94
N GLU A 120 14.50 -8.38 9.41
CA GLU A 120 14.75 -8.54 7.97
C GLU A 120 13.78 -9.48 7.23
N HIS A 121 13.01 -10.29 7.96
CA HIS A 121 12.09 -11.28 7.41
C HIS A 121 10.64 -11.11 7.89
N GLU A 122 10.39 -10.13 8.77
CA GLU A 122 9.10 -9.99 9.44
C GLU A 122 8.70 -8.53 9.51
N ASN A 123 7.52 -8.24 8.95
CA ASN A 123 6.90 -6.94 8.99
C ASN A 123 5.38 -7.07 9.07
N TYR A 124 4.72 -6.02 9.53
CA TYR A 124 3.27 -5.96 9.68
C TYR A 124 2.74 -4.64 9.14
N ILE A 125 1.53 -4.66 8.60
CA ILE A 125 0.85 -3.44 8.17
C ILE A 125 -0.04 -2.92 9.28
N TRP A 126 0.04 -1.61 9.49
CA TRP A 126 -0.83 -0.83 10.35
C TRP A 126 -1.64 0.11 9.47
N VAL A 127 -2.94 0.21 9.71
CA VAL A 127 -3.83 1.11 8.96
C VAL A 127 -4.69 1.88 9.95
N GLY A 128 -4.74 3.20 9.92
CA GLY A 128 -5.66 3.90 10.81
C GLY A 128 -5.57 5.40 10.75
N GLU A 129 -6.56 6.07 11.34
CA GLU A 129 -6.54 7.51 11.52
C GLU A 129 -5.73 7.84 12.79
N PHE A 130 -4.66 8.62 12.66
CA PHE A 130 -3.83 9.07 13.78
C PHE A 130 -3.17 7.93 14.58
N LEU A 131 -2.35 7.13 13.92
CA LEU A 131 -1.62 6.04 14.56
C LEU A 131 -0.76 6.54 15.73
N THR A 132 -0.90 5.91 16.89
CA THR A 132 -0.10 6.20 18.10
C THR A 132 1.15 5.33 18.21
N TYR A 133 1.27 4.29 17.38
CA TYR A 133 2.36 3.30 17.35
C TYR A 133 2.63 2.59 18.68
N THR A 134 1.63 2.51 19.56
CA THR A 134 1.75 1.92 20.91
C THR A 134 0.71 0.87 21.25
N ASP A 135 -0.44 0.88 20.57
CA ASP A 135 -1.50 -0.12 20.73
C ASP A 135 -1.71 -0.87 19.41
N ASP A 136 -1.74 -2.19 19.46
CA ASP A 136 -1.82 -3.08 18.31
C ASP A 136 -3.24 -3.14 17.69
N THR A 137 -4.20 -2.31 18.12
CA THR A 137 -5.56 -2.26 17.55
C THR A 137 -5.57 -1.99 16.05
N GLU A 138 -4.62 -1.18 15.58
CA GLU A 138 -4.50 -0.82 14.16
C GLU A 138 -3.58 -1.77 13.38
N LYS A 139 -2.93 -2.72 14.06
CA LYS A 139 -2.04 -3.71 13.47
C LYS A 139 -2.82 -4.82 12.79
N LEU A 140 -2.50 -5.06 11.52
CA LEU A 140 -3.06 -6.17 10.76
C LEU A 140 -2.18 -7.42 10.93
N PRO A 141 -2.78 -8.63 10.96
CA PRO A 141 -2.06 -9.89 11.08
C PRO A 141 -1.45 -10.32 9.73
N MET A 142 -0.80 -9.40 9.02
CA MET A 142 -0.21 -9.63 7.70
C MET A 142 0.92 -8.67 7.37
N ASP A 143 1.87 -9.16 6.59
CA ASP A 143 2.97 -8.39 6.02
C ASP A 143 2.52 -7.53 4.82
N TYR A 144 3.42 -6.66 4.35
CA TYR A 144 3.19 -5.79 3.19
C TYR A 144 2.77 -6.56 1.93
N THR A 145 3.31 -7.76 1.72
CA THR A 145 3.03 -8.56 0.51
C THR A 145 1.61 -9.10 0.52
N ARG A 146 1.19 -9.69 1.64
CA ARG A 146 -0.16 -10.22 1.81
C ARG A 146 -1.19 -9.09 1.89
N TRP A 147 -0.87 -7.97 2.53
CA TRP A 147 -1.72 -6.79 2.52
C TRP A 147 -1.98 -6.28 1.10
N PHE A 148 -0.93 -6.13 0.28
CA PHE A 148 -1.09 -5.69 -1.12
C PHE A 148 -1.93 -6.69 -1.93
N ASP A 149 -1.70 -7.99 -1.77
CA ASP A 149 -2.51 -9.02 -2.44
C ASP A 149 -3.99 -8.93 -2.06
N TYR A 150 -4.28 -8.81 -0.76
CA TYR A 150 -5.65 -8.70 -0.26
C TYR A 150 -6.31 -7.40 -0.68
N LEU A 151 -5.56 -6.30 -0.75
CA LEU A 151 -6.04 -5.04 -1.29
C LEU A 151 -6.54 -5.20 -2.73
N ILE A 152 -5.79 -5.92 -3.57
CA ILE A 152 -6.18 -6.17 -4.96
C ILE A 152 -7.38 -7.13 -5.05
N VAL A 153 -7.41 -8.19 -4.24
CA VAL A 153 -8.52 -9.16 -4.19
C VAL A 153 -9.81 -8.50 -3.69
N ALA A 154 -9.71 -7.63 -2.68
CA ALA A 154 -10.82 -6.85 -2.14
C ALA A 154 -11.19 -5.65 -3.03
N GLN A 155 -10.52 -5.49 -4.18
CA GLN A 155 -10.81 -4.44 -5.15
C GLN A 155 -10.77 -3.03 -4.54
N GLY A 156 -9.86 -2.82 -3.59
CA GLY A 156 -9.69 -1.53 -2.91
C GLY A 156 -10.72 -1.25 -1.82
N ALA A 157 -11.58 -2.20 -1.43
CA ALA A 157 -12.38 -2.08 -0.23
C ALA A 157 -11.50 -2.07 1.04
N HIS A 158 -11.98 -1.42 2.11
CA HIS A 158 -11.30 -1.35 3.41
C HIS A 158 -11.42 -2.69 4.15
N PHE A 159 -10.82 -3.73 3.58
CA PHE A 159 -10.95 -5.11 4.06
C PHE A 159 -10.39 -5.31 5.47
N TRP A 160 -9.52 -4.40 5.92
CA TRP A 160 -8.98 -4.41 7.28
C TRP A 160 -10.08 -4.23 8.34
N ASP A 161 -11.18 -3.56 8.02
CA ASP A 161 -12.32 -3.41 8.94
C ASP A 161 -12.96 -4.76 9.30
N TRP A 162 -12.79 -5.78 8.45
CA TRP A 162 -13.28 -7.13 8.72
C TRP A 162 -12.53 -7.82 9.88
N PHE A 163 -11.37 -7.29 10.29
CA PHE A 163 -10.57 -7.80 11.40
C PHE A 163 -10.77 -7.02 12.71
N ARG A 164 -11.46 -5.87 12.68
CA ARG A 164 -11.57 -4.92 13.80
C ARG A 164 -12.94 -4.92 14.48
N GLY A 165 -13.60 -6.08 14.49
CA GLY A 165 -14.92 -6.27 15.08
C GLY A 165 -14.98 -6.06 16.59
#